data_AF-A0A0J0YCL4-F1
#
_entry.id   AF-A0A0J0YCL4-F1
#
_cell.length_a   1.000
_cell.length_b   1.000
_cell.length_c   1.000
_cell.angle_alpha   90.00
_cell.angle_beta   90.00
_cell.angle_gamma   90.00
#
_symmetry.space_group_name_H-M   'P 1'
#
loop_
_entity.id
_entity.type
_entity.pdbx_description
1 polymer ?
#
loop_
_entity_poly.entity_id
_entity_poly.type
_entity_poly.pdbx_seq_one_letter_code
_entity_poly.pdbx_strand_id
1 'polypeptide(L)'
;MSELERIRKVCDWLIFAEFAQSDSDLAQKLGYAKSSLSQILNGKVPLSEKFINRVCYFNKNINRVWILNEEGDMLLKGILKDDSVEKVKQLQEQLNDKAEIILYQKKEIASLQKKLQDYENKKL
;
A
#
# COMPACT_ATOMS: atom_id res chain seq x y z
N MET A 1 -3.12 11.11 -23.71
CA MET A 1 -4.52 11.03 -23.24
C MET A 1 -5.02 12.47 -23.06
N SER A 2 -6.32 12.76 -23.11
CA SER A 2 -6.83 14.10 -22.76
C SER A 2 -6.98 14.26 -21.23
N GLU A 3 -7.05 15.49 -20.73
CA GLU A 3 -7.29 15.76 -19.30
C GLU A 3 -8.60 15.11 -18.81
N LEU A 4 -9.63 15.15 -19.65
CA LEU A 4 -10.93 14.53 -19.40
C LEU A 4 -10.84 12.99 -19.33
N GLU A 5 -10.08 12.38 -20.23
CA GLU A 5 -9.85 10.93 -20.20
C GLU A 5 -9.04 10.53 -18.97
N ARG A 6 -8.05 11.34 -18.56
CA ARG A 6 -7.26 11.09 -17.34
C ARG A 6 -8.11 11.17 -16.07
N ILE A 7 -8.96 12.18 -15.94
CA ILE A 7 -9.85 12.28 -14.76
C ILE A 7 -10.88 11.15 -14.73
N ARG A 8 -11.41 10.73 -15.88
CA ARG A 8 -12.30 9.58 -15.98
C ARG A 8 -11.61 8.30 -15.50
N LYS A 9 -10.38 8.07 -15.96
CA LYS A 9 -9.58 6.92 -15.52
C LYS A 9 -9.34 6.91 -14.01
N VAL A 10 -9.14 8.07 -13.40
CA VAL A 10 -9.03 8.20 -11.94
C VAL A 10 -10.34 7.86 -11.24
N CYS A 11 -11.49 8.35 -11.73
CA CYS A 11 -12.80 8.00 -11.18
C CYS A 11 -13.09 6.50 -11.28
N ASP A 12 -12.81 5.88 -12.43
CA ASP A 12 -12.97 4.45 -12.65
C ASP A 12 -12.08 3.64 -11.70
N TRP A 13 -10.84 4.09 -11.51
CA TRP A 13 -9.91 3.46 -10.55
C TRP A 13 -10.38 3.59 -9.10
N LEU A 14 -10.96 4.73 -8.70
CA LEU A 14 -11.52 4.90 -7.36
C LEU A 14 -12.67 3.94 -7.08
N ILE A 15 -13.48 3.62 -8.09
CA ILE A 15 -14.55 2.63 -7.98
C ILE A 15 -13.96 1.22 -7.93
N PHE A 16 -13.02 0.90 -8.83
CA PHE A 16 -12.34 -0.38 -8.87
C PHE A 16 -11.60 -0.71 -7.56
N ALA A 17 -10.96 0.29 -6.94
CA ALA A 17 -10.26 0.16 -5.66
C ALA A 17 -11.18 0.29 -4.43
N GLU A 18 -12.50 0.17 -4.62
CA GLU A 18 -13.53 0.13 -3.58
C GLU A 18 -13.67 1.41 -2.73
N PHE A 19 -13.06 2.53 -3.11
CA PHE A 19 -13.31 3.84 -2.48
C PHE A 19 -14.74 4.33 -2.73
N ALA A 20 -15.37 3.87 -3.82
CA ALA A 20 -16.78 4.07 -4.11
C ALA A 20 -17.40 2.82 -4.76
N GLN A 21 -18.68 2.59 -4.54
CA GLN A 21 -19.39 1.41 -5.05
C GLN A 21 -19.98 1.63 -6.46
N SER A 22 -20.12 2.89 -6.88
CA SER A 22 -20.62 3.28 -8.20
C SER A 22 -20.31 4.75 -8.47
N ASP A 23 -20.54 5.22 -9.70
CA ASP A 23 -20.48 6.65 -10.04
C ASP A 23 -21.40 7.50 -9.15
N SER A 24 -22.55 6.96 -8.74
CA SER A 24 -23.51 7.70 -7.92
C SER A 24 -22.99 7.88 -6.49
N ASP A 25 -22.38 6.83 -5.93
CA ASP A 25 -21.73 6.88 -4.62
C ASP A 25 -20.48 7.78 -4.66
N LEU A 26 -19.68 7.68 -5.72
CA LEU A 26 -18.51 8.55 -5.92
C LEU A 26 -18.91 10.03 -6.00
N ALA A 27 -19.96 10.36 -6.75
CA ALA A 27 -20.48 11.73 -6.81
C ALA A 27 -20.87 12.25 -5.42
N GLN A 28 -21.62 11.45 -4.65
CA GLN A 28 -22.05 11.82 -3.29
C GLN A 28 -20.86 12.03 -2.35
N LYS A 29 -19.87 11.13 -2.37
CA LYS A 29 -18.65 11.24 -1.56
C LYS A 29 -17.79 12.45 -1.94
N LEU A 30 -17.79 12.82 -3.22
CA LEU A 30 -17.18 14.06 -3.71
C LEU A 30 -18.08 15.28 -3.48
N GLY A 31 -19.24 15.17 -2.83
CA GLY A 31 -20.14 16.30 -2.59
C GLY A 31 -20.71 16.92 -3.88
N TYR A 32 -20.98 16.10 -4.88
CA TYR A 32 -21.62 16.46 -6.15
C TYR A 32 -22.89 15.64 -6.37
N ALA A 33 -23.82 16.19 -7.16
CA ALA A 33 -24.92 15.39 -7.70
C ALA A 33 -24.39 14.43 -8.78
N LYS A 34 -25.06 13.27 -8.93
CA LYS A 34 -24.77 12.29 -10.00
C LYS A 34 -24.77 12.93 -11.40
N SER A 35 -25.75 13.80 -11.67
CA SER A 35 -25.87 14.52 -12.94
C SER A 35 -24.66 15.42 -13.21
N SER A 36 -24.18 16.13 -12.18
CA SER A 36 -23.00 16.99 -12.28
C SER A 36 -21.74 16.19 -12.59
N LEU A 37 -21.51 15.07 -11.89
CA LEU A 37 -20.37 14.18 -12.19
C LEU A 37 -20.44 13.68 -13.64
N SER A 38 -21.61 13.21 -14.07
CA SER A 38 -21.81 12.71 -15.44
C SER A 38 -21.57 13.78 -16.51
N GLN A 39 -22.02 15.02 -16.28
CA GLN A 39 -21.79 16.12 -17.20
C GLN A 39 -20.30 16.46 -17.33
N ILE A 40 -19.56 16.45 -16.21
CA ILE A 40 -18.11 16.68 -16.21
C ILE A 40 -17.41 15.55 -16.97
N LEU A 41 -17.64 14.29 -16.59
CA LEU A 41 -16.93 13.13 -17.17
C LEU A 41 -17.23 12.93 -18.66
N ASN A 42 -18.41 13.35 -19.13
CA ASN A 42 -18.78 13.30 -20.55
C ASN A 42 -18.42 14.59 -21.32
N GLY A 43 -17.69 15.53 -20.71
CA GLY A 43 -17.24 16.76 -21.36
C GLY A 43 -18.34 17.77 -21.68
N LYS A 44 -19.55 17.60 -21.14
CA LYS A 44 -20.65 18.58 -21.29
C LYS A 44 -20.40 19.85 -20.49
N VAL A 45 -19.63 19.74 -19.41
CA VAL A 45 -19.21 20.85 -18.57
C VAL A 45 -17.67 20.83 -18.51
N PRO A 46 -17.01 22.00 -18.64
CA PRO A 46 -15.55 22.07 -18.53
C PRO A 46 -15.04 21.48 -17.22
N LEU A 47 -13.95 20.73 -17.31
CA LEU A 47 -13.26 20.21 -16.15
C LEU A 47 -12.65 21.39 -15.38
N SER A 48 -13.05 21.54 -14.12
CA SER A 48 -12.57 22.62 -13.26
C SER A 48 -11.45 22.16 -12.34
N GLU A 49 -10.50 23.05 -12.07
CA GLU A 49 -9.43 22.81 -11.10
C GLU A 49 -9.99 22.48 -9.70
N LYS A 50 -11.14 23.08 -9.33
CA LYS A 50 -11.87 22.75 -8.10
C LYS A 50 -12.26 21.28 -8.02
N PHE A 51 -12.75 20.71 -9.13
CA PHE A 51 -13.11 19.29 -9.19
C PHE A 51 -11.87 18.41 -9.06
N ILE A 52 -10.81 18.69 -9.82
CA ILE A 52 -9.52 17.96 -9.75
C ILE A 52 -8.97 17.98 -8.32
N ASN A 53 -8.95 19.15 -7.68
CA ASN A 53 -8.49 19.30 -6.31
C ASN A 53 -9.34 18.50 -5.32
N ARG A 54 -10.67 18.43 -5.53
CA ARG A 54 -11.54 17.63 -4.67
C ARG A 54 -11.28 16.13 -4.83
N VAL A 55 -11.06 15.64 -6.04
CA VAL A 55 -10.68 14.25 -6.31
C VAL A 55 -9.33 13.91 -5.64
N CYS A 56 -8.32 14.77 -5.79
CA CYS A 56 -7.01 14.58 -5.15
C CYS A 56 -7.09 14.72 -3.61
N TYR A 57 -8.05 15.48 -3.09
CA TYR A 57 -8.30 15.57 -1.66
C TYR A 57 -8.96 14.30 -1.12
N PHE A 58 -9.93 13.75 -1.86
CA PHE A 58 -10.64 12.53 -1.51
C PHE A 58 -9.71 11.32 -1.40
N ASN A 59 -8.73 11.21 -2.30
CA ASN A 59 -7.68 10.21 -2.20
C ASN A 59 -6.31 10.83 -2.47
N LYS A 60 -5.50 10.92 -1.40
CA LYS A 60 -4.16 11.51 -1.41
C LYS A 60 -3.14 10.74 -2.25
N ASN A 61 -3.47 9.52 -2.67
CA ASN A 61 -2.62 8.70 -3.53
C ASN A 61 -2.69 9.13 -5.01
N ILE A 62 -3.63 9.98 -5.38
CA ILE A 62 -3.80 10.42 -6.77
C ILE A 62 -2.75 11.50 -7.09
N ASN A 63 -2.02 11.30 -8.19
CA ASN A 63 -1.05 12.28 -8.69
C ASN A 63 -1.77 13.37 -9.51
N ARG A 64 -1.90 14.56 -8.92
CA ARG A 64 -2.50 15.73 -9.58
C ARG A 64 -1.75 16.16 -10.84
N VAL A 65 -0.41 16.08 -10.83
CA VAL A 65 0.44 16.48 -11.96
C VAL A 65 0.18 15.57 -13.16
N TRP A 66 -0.04 14.28 -12.91
CA TRP A 66 -0.44 13.33 -13.96
C TRP A 66 -1.80 13.69 -14.57
N ILE A 67 -2.78 14.11 -13.77
CA ILE A 67 -4.09 14.53 -14.31
C ILE A 67 -3.95 15.74 -15.26
N LEU A 68 -3.18 16.75 -14.87
CA LEU A 68 -3.05 17.99 -15.64
C LEU A 68 -2.12 17.83 -16.86
N ASN A 69 -0.95 17.23 -16.65
CA ASN A 69 0.14 17.28 -17.63
C ASN A 69 0.52 15.90 -18.18
N GLU A 70 -0.10 14.81 -17.71
CA GLU A 70 0.28 13.42 -18.04
C GLU A 70 1.71 13.06 -17.62
N GLU A 71 2.29 13.80 -16.68
CA GLU A 71 3.65 13.56 -16.19
C GLU A 71 3.65 12.58 -15.01
N GLY A 72 4.49 11.54 -15.13
CA GLY A 72 4.65 10.50 -14.11
C GLY A 72 3.57 9.42 -14.16
N ASP A 73 3.29 8.81 -13.00
CA ASP A 73 2.25 7.79 -12.84
C ASP A 73 0.95 8.42 -12.30
N MET A 74 -0.20 7.81 -12.63
CA MET A 74 -1.53 8.23 -12.12
C MET A 74 -1.59 8.24 -10.58
N LEU A 75 -0.88 7.30 -9.96
CA LEU A 75 -0.84 7.13 -8.52
C LEU A 75 0.56 7.45 -8.02
N LEU A 76 0.62 8.19 -6.92
CA LEU A 76 1.85 8.39 -6.17
C LEU A 76 2.30 7.01 -5.67
N LYS A 77 3.56 6.63 -5.90
CA LYS A 77 4.07 5.34 -5.42
C LYS A 77 4.00 5.30 -3.90
N GLY A 78 3.07 4.51 -3.36
CA GLY A 78 2.87 4.39 -1.91
C GLY A 78 1.82 3.39 -1.42
N ILE A 79 0.85 2.95 -2.22
CA ILE A 79 -0.23 2.05 -1.71
C ILE A 79 -0.67 0.98 -2.72
N LEU A 80 0.12 0.65 -3.73
CA LEU A 80 -0.18 -0.49 -4.60
C LEU A 80 0.77 -1.64 -4.31
N LYS A 81 0.22 -2.64 -3.61
CA LYS A 81 0.86 -3.79 -2.96
C LYS A 81 1.68 -3.37 -1.75
N ASP A 82 1.11 -3.63 -0.58
CA ASP A 82 1.87 -3.64 0.66
C ASP A 82 2.79 -4.87 0.65
N ASP A 83 3.86 -4.79 -0.15
CA ASP A 83 4.96 -5.77 -0.15
C ASP A 83 5.57 -5.89 1.26
N SER A 84 5.27 -4.96 2.17
CA SER A 84 5.64 -5.06 3.58
C SER A 84 4.96 -6.24 4.26
N VAL A 85 3.72 -6.63 3.90
CA VAL A 85 3.06 -7.81 4.50
C VAL A 85 3.77 -9.10 4.08
N GLU A 86 4.07 -9.24 2.78
CA GLU A 86 4.77 -10.42 2.27
C GLU A 86 6.21 -10.48 2.78
N LYS A 87 6.87 -9.32 2.89
CA LYS A 87 8.22 -9.22 3.45
C LYS A 87 8.24 -9.50 4.96
N VAL A 88 7.22 -9.07 5.70
CA VAL A 88 7.06 -9.42 7.13
C VAL A 88 6.86 -10.92 7.28
N LYS A 89 6.05 -11.55 6.41
CA LYS A 89 5.84 -13.00 6.44
C LYS A 89 7.14 -13.77 6.18
N GLN A 90 7.91 -13.38 5.16
CA GLN A 90 9.21 -13.97 4.86
C GLN A 90 10.22 -13.79 6.01
N LEU A 91 10.26 -12.60 6.62
CA LEU A 91 11.13 -12.33 7.77
C LEU A 91 10.73 -13.16 9.00
N GLN A 92 9.43 -13.36 9.21
CA GLN A 92 8.91 -14.17 10.31
C GLN A 92 9.30 -15.65 10.15
N GLU A 93 9.23 -16.18 8.93
CA GLU A 93 9.63 -17.55 8.61
C GLU A 93 11.14 -17.76 8.87
N GLN A 94 11.97 -16.84 8.39
CA GLN A 94 13.41 -16.85 8.65
C GLN A 94 13.76 -16.73 10.14
N LEU A 95 12.98 -15.99 10.93
CA LEU A 95 13.17 -15.88 12.38
C LEU A 95 12.86 -17.19 13.09
N ASN A 96 11.81 -17.90 12.66
CA ASN A 96 11.43 -19.19 13.24
C ASN A 96 12.53 -20.25 12.99
N ASP A 97 13.04 -20.34 11.77
CA ASP A 97 14.14 -21.27 11.43
C ASP A 97 15.39 -20.99 12.28
N LYS A 98 15.73 -19.71 12.48
CA LYS A 98 16.85 -19.31 13.32
C LYS A 98 16.63 -19.64 14.80
N ALA A 99 15.39 -19.53 15.30
CA ALA A 99 15.08 -19.86 16.68
C ALA A 99 15.33 -21.34 17.00
N GLU A 100 15.02 -22.25 16.08
CA GLU A 100 15.29 -23.69 16.24
C GLU A 100 16.79 -23.99 16.27
N ILE A 101 17.57 -23.39 15.38
CA ILE A 101 19.03 -23.53 15.34
C ILE A 101 19.65 -23.03 16.65
N ILE A 102 19.20 -21.87 17.16
CA ILE A 102 19.66 -21.31 18.43
C ILE A 102 19.35 -22.27 19.59
N LEU A 103 18.17 -22.89 19.60
CA LEU A 103 17.80 -23.83 20.66
C LEU A 103 18.71 -25.06 20.67
N TYR A 104 19.06 -25.59 19.49
CA TYR A 104 20.01 -26.69 19.37
C TYR A 104 21.41 -26.30 19.89
N GLN A 105 21.92 -25.17 19.44
CA GLN A 105 23.23 -24.66 19.86
C GLN A 105 23.30 -24.42 21.37
N LYS A 106 22.22 -23.89 21.98
CA LYS A 106 22.15 -23.70 23.45
C LYS A 106 22.29 -25.02 24.21
N LYS A 107 21.66 -26.11 23.74
CA LYS A 107 21.78 -27.43 24.37
C LYS A 107 23.20 -27.98 24.29
N GLU A 108 23.84 -27.81 23.14
CA GLU A 108 25.21 -28.27 22.92
C GLU A 108 26.22 -27.50 23.78
N ILE A 109 26.09 -26.17 23.84
CA ILE A 109 26.91 -25.31 24.73
C ILE A 109 26.76 -25.76 26.18
N ALA A 110 25.54 -26.01 26.66
CA ALA A 110 25.31 -26.45 28.04
C ALA A 110 26.00 -27.79 28.35
N SER A 111 25.98 -28.74 27.39
CA SER A 111 26.69 -30.02 27.52
C SER A 111 28.21 -29.83 27.58
N LEU A 112 28.76 -28.96 26.74
CA LEU A 112 30.20 -28.64 26.75
C LEU A 112 30.63 -27.94 28.04
N GLN A 113 29.84 -26.99 28.52
CA GLN A 113 30.08 -26.30 29.80
C GLN A 113 30.11 -27.29 30.96
N LYS A 114 29.18 -28.25 30.99
CA LYS A 114 29.17 -29.31 32.01
C LYS A 114 30.44 -30.16 31.97
N LYS A 115 30.86 -30.59 30.77
CA LYS A 115 32.09 -31.37 30.60
C LYS A 115 33.33 -30.59 31.06
N LEU A 116 33.42 -29.30 30.73
CA LEU A 116 34.52 -28.45 31.18
C LEU A 116 34.56 -28.35 32.70
N GLN A 117 33.41 -28.13 33.34
CA GLN A 117 33.31 -28.09 34.81
C GLN A 117 33.76 -29.41 35.45
N ASP A 118 33.36 -30.55 34.87
CA ASP A 118 33.76 -31.87 35.35
C ASP A 118 35.27 -32.10 35.22
N TYR A 119 35.93 -31.56 34.18
CA TYR A 119 37.39 -31.61 34.01
C TYR A 119 38.13 -30.72 35.01
N GLU A 120 37.63 -29.51 35.26
CA GLU A 120 38.22 -28.60 36.25
C GLU A 120 38.14 -29.19 37.65
N ASN A 121 37.01 -29.79 38.02
CA ASN A 121 36.81 -30.41 39.32
C ASN A 121 37.69 -31.65 39.57
N LYS A 122 38.14 -32.36 38.51
CA LYS A 122 39.04 -33.54 38.61
C LYS A 122 40.52 -33.19 38.68
N LYS A 123 40.89 -31.92 38.49
CA LYS A 123 42.28 -31.43 38.53
C LYS A 123 42.70 -30.93 39.92
N LEU A 124 41.77 -30.87 40.87
CA LEU A 124 41.96 -30.61 42.31
C LEU A 124 42.09 -31.93 43.08
#